data_AF-W4VK89-F1
#
_entry.id   AF-W4VK89-F1
#
_cell.length_a   1.000
_cell.length_b   1.000
_cell.length_c   1.000
_cell.angle_alpha   90.00
_cell.angle_beta   90.00
_cell.angle_gamma   90.00
#
_symmetry.space_group_name_H-M   'P 1'
#
loop_
_entity.id
_entity.type
_entity.pdbx_description
1 polymer ?
#
loop_
_entity_poly.entity_id
_entity_poly.type
_entity_poly.pdbx_seq_one_letter_code
_entity_poly.pdbx_strand_id
1 'polypeptide(L)'
;MISSEEVNELTQQYEEKLEAIEQELAKIRKQQTTVEADSKQKRTQTAYTLAAKLEQTEKQTRKYIDQQLALANWKVDTETIRYAKGARPKHGENKAIAEWPLKGRYADYALFIGMKLIGIIEAKKESKDVYSTVSQAKDYAKLVVQKGEEEIFEPWGDCFVPFLFATNGRPYHKQLVLVKREWQLV
;
A
#
# COMPACT_ATOMS: atom_id res chain seq x y z
N MET A 1 47.03 -50.66 -38.93
CA MET A 1 47.14 -49.19 -38.85
C MET A 1 45.90 -48.64 -39.53
N ILE A 2 45.13 -47.80 -38.85
CA ILE A 2 43.97 -47.12 -39.45
C ILE A 2 44.51 -46.20 -40.56
N SER A 3 43.87 -46.20 -41.74
CA SER A 3 44.31 -45.39 -42.87
C SER A 3 44.12 -43.90 -42.57
N SER A 4 45.08 -43.05 -42.98
CA SER A 4 44.95 -41.59 -42.84
C SER A 4 43.69 -41.04 -43.52
N GLU A 5 43.16 -41.73 -44.53
CA GLU A 5 41.91 -41.34 -45.21
C GLU A 5 40.67 -41.59 -44.34
N GLU A 6 40.63 -42.73 -43.62
CA GLU A 6 39.53 -43.05 -42.70
C GLU A 6 39.50 -42.10 -41.50
N VAL A 7 40.67 -41.65 -41.02
CA VAL A 7 40.76 -40.63 -39.98
C VAL A 7 40.25 -39.28 -40.48
N ASN A 8 40.52 -38.93 -41.74
CA ASN A 8 40.13 -37.64 -42.31
C ASN A 8 38.62 -37.57 -42.58
N GLU A 9 38.03 -38.62 -43.15
CA GLU A 9 36.58 -38.73 -43.35
C GLU A 9 35.82 -38.70 -42.03
N LEU A 10 36.34 -39.40 -41.00
CA LEU A 10 35.74 -39.39 -39.69
C LEU A 10 35.79 -37.99 -39.06
N THR A 11 36.91 -37.29 -39.21
CA THR A 11 37.09 -35.92 -38.71
C THR A 11 36.10 -34.96 -39.38
N GLN A 12 35.94 -35.06 -40.70
CA GLN A 12 35.00 -34.23 -41.46
C GLN A 12 33.55 -34.48 -41.03
N GLN A 13 33.15 -35.74 -40.82
CA GLN A 13 31.81 -36.08 -40.31
C GLN A 13 31.56 -35.55 -38.89
N TYR A 14 32.60 -35.48 -38.06
CA TYR A 14 32.49 -34.87 -36.73
C TYR A 14 32.35 -33.35 -36.82
N GLU A 15 33.09 -32.68 -37.71
CA GLU A 15 32.98 -31.24 -37.93
C GLU A 15 31.60 -30.84 -38.45
N GLU A 16 31.06 -31.56 -39.44
CA GLU A 16 29.71 -31.30 -39.97
C GLU A 16 28.62 -31.48 -38.90
N LYS A 17 28.75 -32.50 -38.05
CA LYS A 17 27.84 -32.70 -36.91
C LYS A 17 27.99 -31.61 -35.87
N LEU A 18 29.21 -31.14 -35.62
CA LEU A 18 29.48 -30.05 -34.68
C LEU A 18 28.78 -28.77 -35.15
N GLU A 19 28.95 -28.41 -36.42
CA GLU A 19 28.30 -27.24 -37.01
C GLU A 19 26.77 -27.33 -36.97
N ALA A 20 26.21 -28.50 -37.27
CA ALA A 20 24.77 -28.72 -37.20
C ALA A 20 24.22 -28.53 -35.78
N ILE A 21 24.92 -29.06 -34.77
CA ILE A 21 24.55 -28.92 -33.36
C ILE A 21 24.69 -27.46 -32.91
N GLU A 22 25.74 -26.76 -33.31
CA GLU A 22 25.94 -25.34 -32.97
C GLU A 22 24.82 -24.45 -33.56
N GLN A 23 24.42 -24.71 -34.80
CA GLN A 23 23.31 -24.01 -35.44
C GLN A 23 21.97 -24.28 -34.74
N GLU A 24 21.73 -25.52 -34.31
CA GLU A 24 20.52 -25.90 -33.58
C GLU A 24 20.48 -25.25 -32.19
N LEU A 25 21.60 -25.25 -31.47
CA LEU A 25 21.76 -24.55 -30.19
C LEU A 25 21.53 -23.04 -30.34
N ALA A 26 22.03 -22.43 -31.42
CA ALA A 26 21.81 -21.01 -31.69
C ALA A 26 20.34 -20.68 -31.96
N LYS A 27 19.61 -21.55 -32.68
CA LYS A 27 18.17 -21.40 -32.91
C LYS A 27 17.36 -21.52 -31.63
N ILE A 28 17.65 -22.54 -30.80
CA ILE A 28 16.98 -22.75 -29.51
C ILE A 28 17.22 -21.57 -28.57
N ARG A 29 18.45 -21.07 -28.47
CA ARG A 29 18.79 -19.89 -27.66
C ARG A 29 18.00 -18.66 -28.09
N LYS A 30 17.94 -18.36 -29.40
CA LYS A 30 17.14 -17.24 -29.93
C LYS A 30 15.65 -17.38 -29.61
N GLN A 31 15.08 -18.58 -29.76
CA GLN A 31 13.67 -18.82 -29.44
C GLN A 31 13.39 -18.63 -27.94
N GLN A 32 14.26 -19.14 -27.06
CA GLN A 32 14.14 -18.95 -25.61
C GLN A 32 14.18 -17.47 -25.22
N THR A 33 15.13 -16.69 -25.75
CA THR A 33 15.24 -15.25 -25.46
C THR A 33 13.98 -14.47 -25.89
N THR A 34 13.36 -14.86 -27.00
CA THR A 34 12.18 -14.18 -27.55
C THR A 34 10.93 -14.45 -26.70
N VAL A 35 10.75 -15.71 -26.25
CA VAL A 35 9.64 -16.12 -25.37
C VAL A 35 9.80 -15.50 -23.97
N GLU A 36 11.03 -15.43 -23.45
CA GLU A 36 11.33 -14.74 -22.19
C GLU A 36 11.06 -13.23 -22.27
N ALA A 37 11.41 -12.58 -23.38
CA ALA A 37 11.14 -11.16 -23.58
C ALA A 37 9.64 -10.84 -23.65
N ASP A 38 8.86 -11.62 -24.43
CA ASP A 38 7.41 -11.42 -24.58
C ASP A 38 6.64 -11.75 -23.29
N SER A 39 7.04 -12.80 -22.57
CA SER A 39 6.47 -13.12 -21.25
C SER A 39 6.81 -12.06 -20.20
N LYS A 40 8.02 -11.48 -20.22
CA LYS A 40 8.40 -10.36 -19.34
C LYS A 40 7.58 -9.11 -19.65
N GLN A 41 7.39 -8.75 -20.92
CA GLN A 41 6.56 -7.62 -21.33
C GLN A 41 5.09 -7.79 -20.91
N LYS A 42 4.50 -8.97 -21.11
CA LYS A 42 3.13 -9.27 -20.67
C LYS A 42 2.96 -9.19 -19.15
N ARG A 43 3.95 -9.69 -18.37
CA ARG A 43 3.95 -9.58 -16.89
C ARG A 43 4.02 -8.12 -16.46
N THR A 44 4.89 -7.34 -17.08
CA THR A 44 5.01 -5.90 -16.81
C THR A 44 3.71 -5.15 -17.13
N GLN A 45 3.10 -5.38 -18.30
CA GLN A 45 1.85 -4.74 -18.69
C GLN A 45 0.68 -5.10 -17.75
N THR A 46 0.60 -6.37 -17.35
CA THR A 46 -0.41 -6.84 -16.39
C THR A 46 -0.20 -6.19 -15.02
N ALA A 47 1.05 -6.08 -14.56
CA ALA A 47 1.38 -5.42 -13.30
C ALA A 47 0.99 -3.93 -13.32
N TYR A 48 1.29 -3.20 -14.40
CA TYR A 48 0.86 -1.81 -14.57
C TYR A 48 -0.67 -1.66 -14.54
N THR A 49 -1.38 -2.52 -15.26
CA THR A 49 -2.85 -2.48 -15.32
C THR A 49 -3.47 -2.74 -13.94
N LEU A 50 -2.93 -3.71 -13.20
CA LEU A 50 -3.36 -3.99 -11.83
C LEU A 50 -3.04 -2.84 -10.88
N ALA A 51 -1.85 -2.24 -10.97
CA ALA A 51 -1.47 -1.09 -10.16
C ALA A 51 -2.41 0.10 -10.40
N ALA A 52 -2.69 0.44 -11.66
CA ALA A 52 -3.63 1.50 -12.03
C ALA A 52 -5.05 1.22 -11.48
N LYS A 53 -5.53 -0.02 -11.58
CA LYS A 53 -6.83 -0.41 -11.02
C LYS A 53 -6.87 -0.26 -9.50
N LEU A 54 -5.80 -0.66 -8.81
CA LEU A 54 -5.68 -0.50 -7.36
C LEU A 54 -5.67 0.96 -6.93
N GLU A 55 -4.98 1.83 -7.65
CA GLU A 55 -4.94 3.27 -7.39
C GLU A 55 -6.32 3.90 -7.56
N GLN A 56 -7.07 3.51 -8.60
CA GLN A 56 -8.45 3.96 -8.79
C GLN A 56 -9.36 3.54 -7.64
N THR A 57 -9.26 2.29 -7.18
CA THR A 57 -10.03 1.81 -6.03
C THR A 57 -9.69 2.58 -4.75
N GLU A 58 -8.41 2.84 -4.48
CA GLU A 58 -8.01 3.63 -3.32
C GLU A 58 -8.57 5.06 -3.38
N LYS A 59 -8.46 5.71 -4.55
CA LYS A 59 -9.00 7.06 -4.75
C LYS A 59 -10.51 7.10 -4.53
N GLN A 60 -11.24 6.08 -4.99
CA GLN A 60 -12.68 5.94 -4.76
C GLN A 60 -13.01 5.76 -3.28
N THR A 61 -12.29 4.88 -2.57
CA THR A 61 -12.48 4.67 -1.13
C THR A 61 -12.23 5.96 -0.35
N ARG A 62 -11.16 6.71 -0.68
CA ARG A 62 -10.88 8.00 -0.04
C ARG A 62 -11.99 9.02 -0.26
N LYS A 63 -12.53 9.13 -1.48
CA LYS A 63 -13.69 10.01 -1.75
C LYS A 63 -14.92 9.66 -0.92
N TYR A 64 -15.20 8.38 -0.72
CA TYR A 64 -16.30 7.97 0.15
C TYR A 64 -16.05 8.37 1.61
N ILE A 65 -14.82 8.19 2.10
CA ILE A 65 -14.45 8.57 3.47
C ILE A 65 -14.56 10.10 3.64
N ASP A 66 -14.08 10.88 2.67
CA ASP A 66 -14.22 12.34 2.66
C ASP A 66 -15.70 12.75 2.79
N GLN A 67 -16.60 12.09 2.05
CA GLN A 67 -18.04 12.36 2.15
C GLN A 67 -18.59 12.07 3.55
N GLN A 68 -18.24 10.94 4.15
CA GLN A 68 -18.69 10.57 5.50
C GLN A 68 -18.18 11.54 6.56
N LEU A 69 -16.92 11.96 6.44
CA LEU A 69 -16.30 12.92 7.34
C LEU A 69 -16.92 14.31 7.18
N ALA A 70 -17.16 14.75 5.94
CA ALA A 70 -17.84 16.02 5.66
C ALA A 70 -19.27 16.03 6.23
N LEU A 71 -20.02 14.94 6.10
CA LEU A 71 -21.36 14.79 6.73
C LEU A 71 -21.30 14.85 8.25
N ALA A 72 -20.18 14.45 8.86
CA ALA A 72 -19.91 14.58 10.29
C ALA A 72 -19.29 15.94 10.68
N ASN A 73 -19.38 16.95 9.82
CA ASN A 73 -18.85 18.31 10.00
C ASN A 73 -17.32 18.40 10.17
N TRP A 74 -16.57 17.47 9.57
CA TRP A 74 -15.12 17.58 9.44
C TRP A 74 -14.74 18.31 8.15
N LYS A 75 -13.84 19.28 8.24
CA LYS A 75 -13.16 19.84 7.07
C LYS A 75 -12.21 18.78 6.52
N VAL A 76 -12.53 18.26 5.35
CA VAL A 76 -11.80 17.17 4.71
C VAL A 76 -11.84 17.36 3.20
N ASP A 77 -10.70 17.09 2.58
CA ASP A 77 -10.57 16.91 1.14
C ASP A 77 -9.21 16.24 0.95
N THR A 78 -9.21 14.96 0.62
CA THR A 78 -8.00 14.18 0.43
C THR A 78 -7.05 14.77 -0.61
N GLU A 79 -7.58 15.50 -1.61
CA GLU A 79 -6.79 16.11 -2.66
C GLU A 79 -6.12 17.41 -2.19
N THR A 80 -6.64 18.13 -1.19
CA THR A 80 -6.09 19.43 -0.75
C THR A 80 -5.67 19.47 0.73
N ILE A 81 -6.45 18.88 1.63
CA ILE A 81 -6.20 18.77 3.07
C ILE A 81 -5.39 17.51 3.35
N ARG A 82 -4.14 17.52 2.88
CA ARG A 82 -3.17 16.43 3.01
C ARG A 82 -1.86 16.92 3.63
N TYR A 83 -1.25 16.12 4.49
CA TYR A 83 -0.01 16.50 5.18
C TYR A 83 1.11 16.88 4.19
N ALA A 84 1.28 16.07 3.14
CA ALA A 84 2.27 16.28 2.08
C ALA A 84 2.04 17.59 1.29
N LYS A 85 0.81 18.13 1.29
CA LYS A 85 0.46 19.42 0.68
C LYS A 85 0.51 20.58 1.67
N GLY A 86 1.05 20.36 2.87
CA GLY A 86 1.20 21.40 3.90
C GLY A 86 -0.01 21.57 4.82
N ALA A 87 -1.03 20.70 4.73
CA ALA A 87 -2.16 20.77 5.65
C ALA A 87 -1.70 20.49 7.09
N ARG A 88 -2.12 21.36 8.01
CA ARG A 88 -1.86 21.28 9.45
C ARG A 88 -3.15 21.56 10.24
N PRO A 89 -3.23 21.08 11.49
CA PRO A 89 -4.32 21.47 12.38
C PRO A 89 -4.39 22.99 12.52
N LYS A 90 -5.57 23.51 12.89
CA LYS A 90 -5.78 24.95 13.08
C LYS A 90 -6.82 25.19 14.16
N HIS A 91 -6.59 26.18 15.04
CA HIS A 91 -7.52 26.53 16.11
C HIS A 91 -8.92 26.83 15.55
N GLY A 92 -9.95 26.35 16.26
CA GLY A 92 -11.35 26.54 15.88
C GLY A 92 -11.80 25.73 14.66
N GLU A 93 -10.98 24.83 14.13
CA GLU A 93 -11.33 24.00 12.97
C GLU A 93 -11.26 22.51 13.30
N ASN A 94 -12.33 21.77 12.95
CA ASN A 94 -12.31 20.31 12.97
C ASN A 94 -11.80 19.83 11.61
N LYS A 95 -10.57 19.28 11.55
CA LYS A 95 -9.92 18.87 10.30
C LYS A 95 -9.61 17.38 10.28
N ALA A 96 -9.93 16.73 9.17
CA ALA A 96 -9.39 15.41 8.85
C ALA A 96 -8.27 15.61 7.82
N ILE A 97 -7.04 15.35 8.23
CA ILE A 97 -5.84 15.55 7.41
C ILE A 97 -5.38 14.20 6.87
N ALA A 98 -5.34 14.08 5.55
CA ALA A 98 -4.93 12.85 4.88
C ALA A 98 -3.40 12.63 4.96
N GLU A 99 -2.99 11.36 4.94
CA GLU A 99 -1.59 10.90 4.91
C GLU A 99 -0.76 11.47 6.08
N TRP A 100 -1.29 11.38 7.30
CA TRP A 100 -0.60 11.92 8.46
C TRP A 100 0.58 11.03 8.87
N PRO A 101 1.79 11.58 9.01
CA PRO A 101 2.98 10.78 9.32
C PRO A 101 2.98 10.29 10.77
N LEU A 102 3.24 9.00 10.93
CA LEU A 102 3.51 8.32 12.19
C LEU A 102 4.99 7.88 12.21
N LYS A 103 5.42 7.24 13.30
CA LYS A 103 6.76 6.64 13.39
C LYS A 103 6.89 5.49 12.39
N GLY A 104 7.62 5.74 11.29
CA GLY A 104 7.94 4.74 10.26
C GLY A 104 6.79 4.36 9.31
N ARG A 105 5.65 5.07 9.36
CA ARG A 105 4.49 4.82 8.49
C ARG A 105 3.58 6.06 8.39
N TYR A 106 2.50 5.97 7.63
CA TYR A 106 1.47 7.00 7.52
C TYR A 106 0.10 6.43 7.91
N ALA A 107 -0.71 7.26 8.55
CA ALA A 107 -2.15 7.06 8.72
C ALA A 107 -2.90 7.58 7.50
N ASP A 108 -4.00 6.95 7.12
CA ASP A 108 -4.82 7.45 6.01
C ASP A 108 -5.44 8.80 6.33
N TYR A 109 -5.97 8.98 7.56
CA TYR A 109 -6.40 10.27 8.07
C TYR A 109 -6.05 10.43 9.56
N ALA A 110 -5.74 11.67 9.94
CA ALA A 110 -5.69 12.12 11.33
C ALA A 110 -6.80 13.14 11.59
N LEU A 111 -7.53 12.97 12.69
CA LEU A 111 -8.66 13.79 13.10
C LEU A 111 -8.25 14.79 14.17
N PHE A 112 -8.42 16.07 13.90
CA PHE A 112 -8.08 17.17 14.80
C PHE A 112 -9.28 18.03 15.19
N ILE A 113 -9.49 18.24 16.50
CA ILE A 113 -10.36 19.32 16.99
C ILE A 113 -9.46 20.47 17.40
N GLY A 114 -9.43 21.54 16.60
CA GLY A 114 -8.47 22.62 16.81
C GLY A 114 -7.03 22.15 16.60
N MET A 115 -6.22 22.24 17.65
CA MET A 115 -4.86 21.70 17.71
C MET A 115 -4.77 20.24 18.14
N LYS A 116 -5.86 19.69 18.71
CA LYS A 116 -5.82 18.41 19.42
C LYS A 116 -6.04 17.25 18.48
N LEU A 117 -5.09 16.33 18.43
CA LEU A 117 -5.25 15.06 17.70
C LEU A 117 -6.16 14.13 18.49
N ILE A 118 -7.39 13.91 18.00
CA ILE A 118 -8.39 13.08 18.69
C ILE A 118 -8.53 11.67 18.10
N GLY A 119 -7.97 11.41 16.92
CA GLY A 119 -8.09 10.08 16.35
C GLY A 119 -7.37 9.86 15.03
N ILE A 120 -7.29 8.59 14.65
CA ILE A 120 -6.70 8.14 13.40
C ILE A 120 -7.71 7.24 12.67
N ILE A 121 -7.76 7.35 11.35
CA ILE A 121 -8.54 6.48 10.47
C ILE A 121 -7.59 5.72 9.56
N GLU A 122 -7.76 4.40 9.50
CA GLU A 122 -7.14 3.53 8.51
C GLU A 122 -8.20 3.06 7.49
N ALA A 123 -7.96 3.34 6.21
CA ALA A 123 -8.77 2.94 5.09
C ALA A 123 -8.25 1.59 4.54
N LYS A 124 -9.07 0.54 4.61
CA LYS A 124 -8.72 -0.75 3.99
C LYS A 124 -9.42 -0.97 2.65
N LYS A 125 -8.75 -1.70 1.77
CA LYS A 125 -9.34 -2.21 0.52
C LYS A 125 -10.52 -3.12 0.85
N GLU A 126 -11.56 -3.02 0.03
CA GLU A 126 -12.89 -3.61 0.20
C GLU A 126 -12.90 -5.13 0.52
N SER A 127 -11.85 -5.86 0.12
CA SER A 127 -11.75 -7.32 0.19
C SER A 127 -11.04 -7.90 1.43
N LYS A 128 -10.66 -7.07 2.43
CA LYS A 128 -9.99 -7.55 3.65
C LYS A 128 -10.90 -7.46 4.87
N ASP A 129 -10.98 -8.59 5.58
CA ASP A 129 -11.79 -8.76 6.78
C ASP A 129 -11.40 -7.77 7.89
N VAL A 130 -12.39 -7.01 8.37
CA VAL A 130 -12.20 -5.86 9.26
C VAL A 130 -11.65 -6.30 10.63
N TYR A 131 -11.91 -7.54 11.06
CA TYR A 131 -11.49 -8.08 12.35
C TYR A 131 -9.97 -8.12 12.56
N SER A 132 -9.18 -8.43 11.51
CA SER A 132 -7.71 -8.40 11.57
C SER A 132 -7.13 -6.98 11.72
N THR A 133 -7.96 -5.95 11.53
CA THR A 133 -7.56 -4.54 11.46
C THR A 133 -7.49 -3.88 12.83
N VAL A 134 -8.28 -4.34 13.79
CA VAL A 134 -8.34 -3.74 15.14
C VAL A 134 -7.01 -3.90 15.89
N SER A 135 -6.23 -4.95 15.60
CA SER A 135 -4.87 -5.09 16.14
C SER A 135 -3.90 -4.08 15.53
N GLN A 136 -3.94 -3.87 14.21
CA GLN A 136 -3.08 -2.89 13.53
C GLN A 136 -3.42 -1.46 13.95
N ALA A 137 -4.70 -1.19 14.11
CA ALA A 137 -5.26 0.02 14.68
C ALA A 137 -4.57 0.42 16.01
N LYS A 138 -4.44 -0.52 16.95
CA LYS A 138 -3.74 -0.27 18.22
C LYS A 138 -2.26 0.07 18.02
N ASP A 139 -1.59 -0.56 17.07
CA ASP A 139 -0.17 -0.26 16.78
C ASP A 139 0.01 1.18 16.27
N TYR A 140 -0.93 1.71 15.48
CA TYR A 140 -0.86 3.09 14.99
C TYR A 140 -0.97 4.10 16.12
N ALA A 141 -1.84 3.85 17.10
CA ALA A 141 -1.99 4.70 18.27
C ALA A 141 -0.69 4.78 19.10
N LYS A 142 0.20 3.76 19.04
CA LYS A 142 1.53 3.77 19.69
C LYS A 142 2.59 4.53 18.90
N LEU A 143 2.37 4.73 17.60
CA LEU A 143 3.35 5.31 16.66
C LEU A 143 3.13 6.81 16.43
N VAL A 144 2.15 7.41 17.10
CA VAL A 144 1.91 8.85 17.07
C VAL A 144 3.14 9.58 17.60
N VAL A 145 3.60 10.56 16.84
CA VAL A 145 4.74 11.39 17.18
C VAL A 145 4.38 12.83 16.85
N GLN A 146 4.80 13.76 17.70
CA GLN A 146 4.62 15.18 17.45
C GLN A 146 5.45 15.61 16.22
N LYS A 147 4.83 16.37 15.32
CA LYS A 147 5.36 16.85 14.05
C LYS A 147 5.43 18.37 13.98
N GLY A 148 4.69 19.07 14.82
CA GLY A 148 4.70 20.52 14.94
C GLY A 148 4.04 20.97 16.22
N GLU A 149 3.18 21.97 16.12
CA GLU A 149 2.50 22.60 17.27
C GLU A 149 1.24 21.85 17.70
N GLU A 150 0.92 20.71 17.09
CA GLU A 150 -0.26 19.95 17.48
C GLU A 150 -0.15 19.42 18.91
N GLU A 151 -1.31 19.41 19.58
CA GLU A 151 -1.46 18.84 20.91
C GLU A 151 -1.78 17.36 20.76
N ILE A 152 -0.87 16.51 21.22
CA ILE A 152 -1.10 15.07 21.37
C ILE A 152 -1.47 14.83 22.82
N PHE A 153 -2.47 13.98 23.06
CA PHE A 153 -2.86 13.61 24.42
C PHE A 153 -1.73 12.84 25.11
N GLU A 154 -1.66 12.95 26.44
CA GLU A 154 -0.80 12.06 27.22
C GLU A 154 -1.16 10.60 26.92
N PRO A 155 -0.17 9.71 26.85
CA PRO A 155 -0.41 8.32 26.51
C PRO A 155 -1.37 7.67 27.51
N TRP A 156 -2.50 7.17 27.02
CA TRP A 156 -3.40 6.32 27.79
C TRP A 156 -2.94 4.86 27.61
N GLY A 157 -2.05 4.43 28.51
CA GLY A 157 -1.29 3.19 28.35
C GLY A 157 -0.26 3.34 27.24
N ASP A 158 -0.39 2.57 26.16
CA ASP A 158 0.49 2.67 24.99
C ASP A 158 -0.08 3.57 23.87
N CYS A 159 -1.30 4.11 24.03
CA CYS A 159 -2.04 4.78 22.95
C CYS A 159 -2.10 6.30 23.16
N PHE A 160 -1.75 7.07 22.14
CA PHE A 160 -1.72 8.54 22.19
C PHE A 160 -2.97 9.22 21.59
N VAL A 161 -3.94 8.44 21.11
CA VAL A 161 -5.21 8.95 20.57
C VAL A 161 -6.42 8.27 21.21
N PRO A 162 -7.48 9.03 21.53
CA PRO A 162 -8.66 8.49 22.21
C PRO A 162 -9.56 7.65 21.29
N PHE A 163 -9.52 7.86 19.97
CA PHE A 163 -10.35 7.10 19.02
C PHE A 163 -9.53 6.57 17.85
N LEU A 164 -9.87 5.36 17.41
CA LEU A 164 -9.28 4.80 16.22
C LEU A 164 -10.33 4.07 15.39
N PHE A 165 -10.35 4.38 14.10
CA PHE A 165 -11.36 3.90 13.18
C PHE A 165 -10.70 3.09 12.07
N ALA A 166 -11.32 1.97 11.72
CA ALA A 166 -11.00 1.20 10.53
C ALA A 166 -12.24 1.16 9.64
N THR A 167 -12.11 1.57 8.38
CA THR A 167 -13.23 1.58 7.43
C THR A 167 -12.83 1.01 6.08
N ASN A 168 -13.75 0.26 5.46
CA ASN A 168 -13.64 -0.24 4.09
C ASN A 168 -14.47 0.59 3.09
N GLY A 169 -15.00 1.74 3.52
CA GLY A 169 -15.82 2.62 2.66
C GLY A 169 -17.28 2.16 2.49
N ARG A 170 -17.80 1.23 3.32
CA ARG A 170 -19.24 0.92 3.38
C ARG A 170 -19.95 1.80 4.42
N PRO A 171 -21.28 1.98 4.34
CA PRO A 171 -22.07 2.68 5.35
C PRO A 171 -21.79 2.12 6.75
N TYR A 172 -21.51 3.04 7.68
CA TYR A 172 -21.11 2.73 9.05
C TYR A 172 -22.08 1.73 9.72
N HIS A 173 -21.58 0.52 10.01
CA HIS A 173 -22.24 -0.41 10.93
C HIS A 173 -21.65 -0.22 12.32
N LYS A 174 -22.53 0.07 13.28
CA LYS A 174 -22.28 0.51 14.67
C LYS A 174 -21.68 -0.59 15.57
N GLN A 175 -20.67 -1.33 15.11
CA GLN A 175 -20.23 -2.57 15.77
C GLN A 175 -18.87 -2.53 16.46
N LEU A 176 -18.12 -1.42 16.46
CA LEU A 176 -16.86 -1.37 17.22
C LEU A 176 -16.70 -0.04 17.97
N VAL A 177 -17.30 0.02 19.16
CA VAL A 177 -16.81 0.85 20.27
C VAL A 177 -15.97 -0.07 21.15
N LEU A 178 -14.64 0.02 21.04
CA LEU A 178 -13.73 -0.71 21.92
C LEU A 178 -12.80 0.25 22.66
N VAL A 179 -13.42 1.13 23.47
CA VAL A 179 -12.88 1.52 24.77
C VAL A 179 -14.07 1.58 25.72
N LYS A 180 -14.22 0.57 26.58
CA LYS A 180 -15.09 0.67 27.76
C LYS A 180 -14.22 1.12 28.93
N ARG A 181 -14.56 2.25 29.55
CA ARG A 181 -14.70 2.37 31.00
C ARG A 181 -15.45 3.65 31.38
N GLU A 182 -16.15 3.55 32.50
CA GLU A 182 -17.19 4.46 33.00
C GLU A 182 -16.69 5.87 33.25
N TRP A 183 -17.53 6.85 32.91
CA TRP A 183 -17.39 8.22 33.35
C TRP A 183 -17.67 8.27 34.87
N GLN A 184 -16.64 8.34 35.70
CA GLN A 184 -16.81 8.92 37.03
C GLN A 184 -16.56 10.43 36.91
N LEU A 185 -17.66 11.18 36.90
CA LEU A 185 -17.63 12.60 37.27
C LEU A 185 -17.21 12.66 38.74
N VAL A 186 -16.29 13.58 39.03
CA VAL A 186 -15.89 13.97 40.39
C VAL A 186 -17.11 14.47 41.17
#